data_AF-A0A4Q4VV10-F1
#
_entry.id   AF-A0A4Q4VV10-F1
#
_cell.length_a   1.000
_cell.length_b   1.000
_cell.length_c   1.000
_cell.angle_alpha   90.00
_cell.angle_beta   90.00
_cell.angle_gamma   90.00
#
_symmetry.space_group_name_H-M   'P 1'
#
loop_
_entity.id
_entity.type
_entity.pdbx_description
1 polymer ?
#
loop_
_entity_poly.entity_id
_entity_poly.type
_entity_poly.pdbx_seq_one_letter_code
_entity_poly.pdbx_strand_id
1 'polypeptide(L)'
;MSASLPRTFKAAVLEKANLPVVIKDIELKKPGRGQVLHKVIACGVCHTDIFEQGGFLGDVFPRTPGHELVGDIVAIGENITRFSGGERVGGSWHGGHDNSCRSCARGQYQMCDNAQVNGVSFDGGYAEYVLLREEAVVRVPKEADPAQVAPLLCAGVTVFNSMRKMHVEQGNTVAVQGVGGLGHLAIQYANKMGYHTVAMSSGNSKKDFAHQLGAHAYIDTTKEDPVSKLKELGGAALIIATAPNPKAISPLVGGLQAGGKLVVLAPVGPVEFDTGVLINKGASVHGWPSGHALDSEEAIKFSQDHGVKCIIEEFPLSDAAKAMEHCSSGNVRFRGVLTMREHDASEVRWNKTLEEFASDYLDSTCEFQHSGGPYGENLAIGCSNVTSCVEAWGNERDVYDFGDPQFTEETGHFTQLVWNDTTDVGCGRRLCGDDGWYLACEYWPRGNNELASTMHHIGVLAHLITSVPD
;
A
#
# COMPACT_ATOMS: atom_id res chain seq x y z
N MET A 1 20.65 15.82 5.96
CA MET A 1 20.64 16.25 4.54
C MET A 1 20.17 15.05 3.71
N SER A 2 19.30 15.22 2.71
CA SER A 2 18.73 14.04 2.02
C SER A 2 19.78 13.37 1.16
N ALA A 3 19.81 12.03 1.15
CA ALA A 3 20.57 11.25 0.19
C ALA A 3 20.36 11.79 -1.24
N SER A 4 21.41 11.75 -2.07
CA SER A 4 21.31 12.17 -3.46
C SER A 4 20.28 11.31 -4.19
N LEU A 5 19.36 11.96 -4.91
CA LEU A 5 18.34 11.26 -5.70
C LEU A 5 19.01 10.49 -6.85
N PRO A 6 18.57 9.26 -7.17
CA PRO A 6 19.15 8.49 -8.26
C PRO A 6 18.84 9.13 -9.62
N ARG A 7 19.66 8.82 -10.62
CA ARG A 7 19.41 9.28 -12.00
C ARG A 7 18.25 8.53 -12.66
N THR A 8 18.14 7.24 -12.39
CA THR A 8 17.10 6.36 -12.91
C THR A 8 16.52 5.50 -11.80
N PHE A 9 15.32 4.97 -12.01
CA PHE A 9 14.64 4.07 -11.08
C PHE A 9 13.80 3.03 -11.82
N LYS A 10 13.45 1.92 -11.17
CA LYS A 10 12.63 0.85 -11.74
C LYS A 10 11.14 1.17 -11.65
N ALA A 11 10.43 0.88 -12.73
CA ALA A 11 8.97 0.92 -12.79
C ALA A 11 8.41 -0.23 -13.63
N ALA A 12 7.25 -0.76 -13.24
CA ALA A 12 6.45 -1.65 -14.08
C ALA A 12 5.58 -0.80 -15.02
N VAL A 13 5.73 -1.00 -16.33
CA VAL A 13 5.12 -0.15 -17.36
C VAL A 13 4.21 -0.99 -18.24
N LEU A 14 2.96 -0.54 -18.40
CA LEU A 14 2.07 -0.97 -19.47
C LEU A 14 2.47 -0.24 -20.75
N GLU A 15 3.09 -0.95 -21.70
CA GLU A 15 3.50 -0.32 -22.97
C GLU A 15 2.33 -0.10 -23.93
N LYS A 16 1.38 -1.04 -23.93
CA LYS A 16 0.17 -1.06 -24.77
C LYS A 16 -0.92 -1.87 -24.08
N ALA A 17 -2.16 -1.69 -24.53
CA ALA A 17 -3.29 -2.51 -24.11
C ALA A 17 -3.05 -4.01 -24.40
N ASN A 18 -3.56 -4.85 -23.52
CA ASN A 18 -3.53 -6.32 -23.55
C ASN A 18 -2.13 -6.94 -23.47
N LEU A 19 -1.11 -6.18 -23.08
CA LEU A 19 0.22 -6.70 -22.78
C LEU A 19 0.47 -6.73 -21.26
N PRO A 20 1.28 -7.69 -20.76
CA PRO A 20 1.76 -7.64 -19.38
C PRO A 20 2.57 -6.37 -19.12
N VAL A 21 2.63 -5.94 -17.86
CA VAL A 21 3.60 -4.91 -17.45
C VAL A 21 5.01 -5.42 -17.65
N VAL A 22 5.92 -4.53 -18.03
CA VAL A 22 7.35 -4.81 -18.15
C VAL A 22 8.15 -3.89 -17.23
N ILE A 23 9.18 -4.42 -16.58
CA ILE A 23 10.07 -3.61 -15.73
C ILE A 23 11.01 -2.79 -16.62
N LYS A 24 11.12 -1.50 -16.34
CA LYS A 24 11.99 -0.55 -17.05
C LYS A 24 12.73 0.37 -16.10
N ASP A 25 13.90 0.82 -16.54
CA ASP A 25 14.58 1.97 -15.96
C ASP A 25 13.98 3.27 -16.52
N ILE A 26 13.50 4.13 -15.62
CA ILE A 26 12.89 5.42 -15.92
C ILE A 26 13.80 6.52 -15.42
N GLU A 27 13.98 7.58 -16.22
CA GLU A 27 14.71 8.77 -15.78
C GLU A 27 13.94 9.49 -14.67
N LEU A 28 14.62 9.79 -13.56
CA LEU A 28 14.04 10.51 -12.45
C LEU A 28 13.78 11.97 -12.83
N LYS A 29 12.52 12.39 -12.69
CA LYS A 29 12.12 13.80 -12.88
C LYS A 29 12.00 14.48 -11.52
N LYS A 30 12.60 15.66 -11.40
CA LYS A 30 12.44 16.52 -10.22
C LYS A 30 11.00 17.05 -10.15
N PRO A 31 10.44 17.27 -8.95
CA PRO A 31 9.09 17.78 -8.81
C PRO A 31 9.00 19.21 -9.35
N GLY A 32 8.00 19.46 -10.20
CA GLY A 32 7.61 20.80 -10.62
C GLY A 32 6.76 21.52 -9.57
N ARG A 33 6.26 22.71 -9.92
CA ARG A 33 5.35 23.47 -9.04
C ARG A 33 4.11 22.64 -8.67
N GLY A 34 3.76 22.62 -7.38
CA GLY A 34 2.61 21.88 -6.86
C GLY A 34 2.78 20.35 -6.90
N GLN A 35 3.97 19.84 -7.19
CA GLN A 35 4.27 18.41 -7.16
C GLN A 35 5.21 18.06 -6.01
N VAL A 36 5.06 16.86 -5.47
CA VAL A 36 6.04 16.23 -4.57
C VAL A 36 6.62 15.01 -5.25
N LEU A 37 7.90 14.74 -5.02
CA LEU A 37 8.53 13.49 -5.41
C LEU A 37 8.42 12.53 -4.24
N HIS A 38 7.79 11.42 -4.52
CA HIS A 38 7.45 10.38 -3.55
C HIS A 38 8.28 9.15 -3.84
N LYS A 39 8.99 8.65 -2.82
CA LYS A 39 9.67 7.36 -2.87
C LYS A 39 8.70 6.31 -2.36
N VAL A 40 8.24 5.45 -3.24
CA VAL A 40 7.19 4.47 -2.94
C VAL A 40 7.79 3.35 -2.09
N ILE A 41 7.05 2.91 -1.09
CA ILE A 41 7.39 1.75 -0.24
C ILE A 41 6.47 0.58 -0.59
N ALA A 42 5.17 0.85 -0.74
CA ALA A 42 4.18 -0.14 -1.11
C ALA A 42 3.11 0.45 -2.05
N CYS A 43 2.60 -0.34 -2.98
CA CYS A 43 1.46 0.00 -3.82
C CYS A 43 0.49 -1.19 -3.93
N GLY A 44 -0.78 -0.97 -3.59
CA GLY A 44 -1.81 -1.99 -3.78
C GLY A 44 -2.07 -2.31 -5.26
N VAL A 45 -2.43 -3.56 -5.53
CA VAL A 45 -2.85 -4.06 -6.84
C VAL A 45 -4.36 -4.13 -6.89
N CYS A 46 -4.95 -3.34 -7.78
CA CYS A 46 -6.39 -3.18 -7.89
C CYS A 46 -6.92 -3.80 -9.19
N HIS A 47 -8.21 -4.17 -9.18
CA HIS A 47 -8.89 -4.60 -10.41
C HIS A 47 -8.90 -3.50 -11.48
N THR A 48 -8.88 -2.23 -11.08
CA THR A 48 -8.82 -1.14 -12.05
C THR A 48 -7.51 -1.13 -12.84
N ASP A 49 -6.39 -1.57 -12.28
CA ASP A 49 -5.11 -1.66 -13.00
C ASP A 49 -5.18 -2.78 -14.07
N ILE A 50 -5.98 -3.83 -13.83
CA ILE A 50 -6.30 -4.88 -14.83
C ILE A 50 -7.22 -4.32 -15.94
N PHE A 51 -8.20 -3.50 -15.58
CA PHE A 51 -9.06 -2.82 -16.57
C PHE A 51 -8.24 -1.87 -17.44
N GLU A 52 -7.30 -1.14 -16.84
CA GLU A 52 -6.36 -0.31 -17.55
C GLU A 52 -5.51 -1.14 -18.50
N GLN A 53 -4.90 -2.23 -18.02
CA GLN A 53 -4.14 -3.16 -18.86
C GLN A 53 -4.96 -3.66 -20.07
N GLY A 54 -6.25 -3.94 -19.89
CA GLY A 54 -7.15 -4.35 -20.98
C GLY A 54 -7.52 -3.23 -21.98
N GLY A 55 -7.12 -1.98 -21.72
CA GLY A 55 -7.44 -0.82 -22.55
C GLY A 55 -8.83 -0.23 -22.30
N PHE A 56 -9.47 -0.57 -21.17
CA PHE A 56 -10.85 -0.12 -20.87
C PHE A 56 -10.92 1.31 -20.32
N LEU A 57 -9.79 1.95 -20.03
CA LEU A 57 -9.70 3.34 -19.55
C LEU A 57 -9.32 4.34 -20.66
N GLY A 58 -9.31 3.91 -21.92
CA GLY A 58 -8.91 4.73 -23.08
C GLY A 58 -7.44 4.54 -23.47
N ASP A 59 -6.95 5.42 -24.34
CA ASP A 59 -5.56 5.40 -24.80
C ASP A 59 -4.65 6.15 -23.82
N VAL A 60 -4.23 5.45 -22.78
CA VAL A 60 -3.40 5.99 -21.68
C VAL A 60 -1.95 5.53 -21.73
N PHE A 61 -1.57 4.73 -22.72
CA PHE A 61 -0.27 4.05 -22.81
C PHE A 61 0.80 4.89 -23.54
N PRO A 62 2.10 4.72 -23.21
CA PRO A 62 2.63 3.92 -22.12
C PRO A 62 2.33 4.54 -20.75
N ARG A 63 2.10 3.68 -19.75
CA ARG A 63 1.74 4.11 -18.39
C ARG A 63 2.36 3.21 -17.34
N THR A 64 2.91 3.79 -16.28
CA THR A 64 3.10 3.07 -15.02
C THR A 64 1.78 3.09 -14.25
N PRO A 65 1.10 1.95 -14.03
CA PRO A 65 -0.18 1.92 -13.30
C PRO A 65 0.02 2.02 -11.78
N GLY A 66 -1.06 1.87 -11.02
CA GLY A 66 -1.05 1.83 -9.56
C GLY A 66 -1.49 3.14 -8.90
N HIS A 67 -2.53 3.05 -8.09
CA HIS A 67 -3.22 4.19 -7.46
C HIS A 67 -3.51 3.96 -5.96
N GLU A 68 -2.72 3.09 -5.34
CA GLU A 68 -2.85 2.65 -3.95
C GLU A 68 -1.50 2.73 -3.26
N LEU A 69 -0.78 3.83 -3.42
CA LEU A 69 0.64 3.91 -3.08
C LEU A 69 0.90 4.63 -1.77
N VAL A 70 1.87 4.13 -1.00
CA VAL A 70 2.34 4.70 0.27
C VAL A 70 3.87 4.75 0.25
N GLY A 71 4.44 5.81 0.80
CA GLY A 71 5.88 6.05 0.79
C GLY A 71 6.25 7.40 1.41
N ASP A 72 7.48 7.86 1.19
CA ASP A 72 7.99 9.07 1.82
C ASP A 72 8.27 10.19 0.81
N ILE A 73 8.02 11.44 1.20
CA ILE A 73 8.39 12.61 0.38
C ILE A 73 9.91 12.78 0.41
N VAL A 74 10.55 12.73 -0.75
CA VAL A 74 12.01 12.92 -0.88
C VAL A 74 12.39 14.25 -1.51
N ALA A 75 11.47 14.90 -2.21
CA ALA A 75 11.63 16.28 -2.67
C ALA A 75 10.27 16.97 -2.84
N ILE A 76 10.25 18.29 -2.73
CA ILE A 76 9.05 19.12 -2.92
C ILE A 76 9.30 20.15 -4.02
N GLY A 77 8.25 20.44 -4.78
CA GLY A 77 8.23 21.53 -5.74
C GLY A 77 8.15 22.91 -5.09
N GLU A 78 8.30 23.94 -5.92
CA GLU A 78 8.24 25.33 -5.47
C GLU A 78 6.92 25.69 -4.78
N ASN A 79 7.01 26.45 -3.69
CA ASN A 79 5.90 27.02 -2.92
C ASN A 79 4.94 26.01 -2.27
N ILE A 80 5.33 24.75 -2.14
CA ILE A 80 4.58 23.78 -1.32
C ILE A 80 4.85 24.06 0.15
N THR A 81 3.79 24.36 0.90
CA THR A 81 3.86 24.59 2.35
C THR A 81 3.08 23.56 3.16
N ARG A 82 2.25 22.75 2.50
CA ARG A 82 1.44 21.71 3.16
C ARG A 82 2.27 20.51 3.59
N PHE A 83 3.42 20.27 2.96
CA PHE A 83 4.26 19.10 3.20
C PHE A 83 5.74 19.46 3.24
N SER A 84 6.50 18.62 3.91
CA SER A 84 7.96 18.69 4.03
C SER A 84 8.61 17.34 3.68
N GLY A 85 9.90 17.37 3.39
CA GLY A 85 10.67 16.14 3.11
C GLY A 85 10.72 15.21 4.33
N GLY A 86 10.63 13.91 4.09
CA GLY A 86 10.63 12.86 5.11
C GLY A 86 9.25 12.51 5.68
N GLU A 87 8.18 13.22 5.28
CA GLU A 87 6.81 12.87 5.66
C GLU A 87 6.33 11.61 4.91
N ARG A 88 5.72 10.68 5.66
CA ARG A 88 5.02 9.51 5.14
C ARG A 88 3.68 9.94 4.56
N VAL A 89 3.47 9.68 3.29
CA VAL A 89 2.25 10.06 2.55
C VAL A 89 1.83 8.96 1.58
N GLY A 90 0.64 9.10 1.00
CA GLY A 90 0.15 8.22 -0.03
C GLY A 90 -0.49 8.94 -1.21
N GLY A 91 -0.67 8.19 -2.29
CA GLY A 91 -1.41 8.57 -3.49
C GLY A 91 -2.58 7.61 -3.70
N SER A 92 -3.79 8.16 -3.72
CA SER A 92 -5.04 7.40 -3.90
C SER A 92 -5.53 7.44 -5.36
N TRP A 93 -6.73 6.92 -5.65
CA TRP A 93 -7.37 7.11 -6.96
C TRP A 93 -7.45 8.59 -7.37
N HIS A 94 -7.79 9.48 -6.43
CA HIS A 94 -7.77 10.91 -6.70
C HIS A 94 -6.32 11.37 -6.87
N GLY A 95 -5.98 11.85 -8.08
CA GLY A 95 -4.66 12.37 -8.44
C GLY A 95 -4.64 13.87 -8.77
N GLY A 96 -5.79 14.52 -8.89
CA GLY A 96 -5.88 15.95 -9.12
C GLY A 96 -7.28 16.40 -9.55
N HIS A 97 -7.49 17.71 -9.52
CA HIS A 97 -8.76 18.36 -9.87
C HIS A 97 -8.53 19.81 -10.36
N ASP A 98 -9.56 20.45 -10.90
CA ASP A 98 -9.47 21.77 -11.57
C ASP A 98 -9.73 22.99 -10.69
N ASN A 99 -10.26 22.80 -9.48
CA ASN A 99 -10.68 23.88 -8.56
C ASN A 99 -11.70 24.89 -9.11
N SER A 100 -12.31 24.64 -10.27
CA SER A 100 -13.17 25.61 -10.97
C SER A 100 -14.54 25.05 -11.35
N CYS A 101 -14.68 23.73 -11.49
CA CYS A 101 -15.99 23.13 -11.74
C CYS A 101 -16.88 23.17 -10.50
N ARG A 102 -18.19 22.96 -10.72
CA ARG A 102 -19.19 23.02 -9.65
C ARG A 102 -18.97 21.95 -8.58
N SER A 103 -18.46 20.77 -8.95
CA SER A 103 -18.13 19.70 -8.01
C SER A 103 -16.99 20.11 -7.08
N CYS A 104 -15.91 20.69 -7.62
CA CYS A 104 -14.82 21.25 -6.82
C CYS A 104 -15.31 22.34 -5.87
N ALA A 105 -16.17 23.25 -6.34
CA ALA A 105 -16.76 24.30 -5.50
C ALA A 105 -17.63 23.77 -4.33
N ARG A 106 -18.04 22.50 -4.40
CA ARG A 106 -18.77 21.78 -3.33
C ARG A 106 -17.88 20.88 -2.47
N GLY A 107 -16.56 20.88 -2.69
CA GLY A 107 -15.63 19.95 -2.07
C GLY A 107 -15.77 18.51 -2.57
N GLN A 108 -16.44 18.28 -3.70
CA GLN A 108 -16.64 16.96 -4.30
C GLN A 108 -15.55 16.69 -5.35
N TYR A 109 -14.28 16.80 -4.96
CA TYR A 109 -13.12 16.73 -5.87
C TYR A 109 -13.00 15.40 -6.63
N GLN A 110 -13.46 14.30 -6.04
CA GLN A 110 -13.53 12.98 -6.66
C GLN A 110 -14.56 12.88 -7.80
N MET A 111 -15.42 13.89 -7.95
CA MET A 111 -16.39 14.04 -9.03
C MET A 111 -16.12 15.31 -9.85
N CYS A 112 -14.86 15.74 -9.90
CA CYS A 112 -14.40 16.86 -10.72
C CYS A 112 -14.63 16.59 -12.22
N ASP A 113 -15.10 17.59 -12.96
CA ASP A 113 -15.33 17.49 -14.41
C ASP A 113 -14.03 17.26 -15.18
N ASN A 114 -12.91 17.81 -14.67
CA ASN A 114 -11.56 17.61 -15.17
C ASN A 114 -10.69 16.81 -14.18
N ALA A 115 -11.23 15.71 -13.66
CA ALA A 115 -10.51 14.86 -12.72
C ALA A 115 -9.21 14.31 -13.32
N GLN A 116 -8.20 14.12 -12.47
CA GLN A 116 -6.98 13.42 -12.80
C GLN A 116 -6.79 12.27 -11.80
N VAL A 117 -6.22 11.16 -12.28
CA VAL A 117 -6.13 9.90 -11.54
C VAL A 117 -4.68 9.43 -11.55
N ASN A 118 -4.15 9.14 -10.35
CA ASN A 118 -2.81 8.55 -10.19
C ASN A 118 -2.77 7.20 -10.93
N GLY A 119 -1.70 6.92 -11.67
CA GLY A 119 -1.58 5.66 -12.42
C GLY A 119 -2.40 5.59 -13.70
N VAL A 120 -3.24 6.57 -14.04
CA VAL A 120 -4.05 6.59 -15.28
C VAL A 120 -3.77 7.84 -16.10
N SER A 121 -4.06 9.02 -15.54
CA SER A 121 -3.82 10.31 -16.21
C SER A 121 -2.33 10.64 -16.31
N PHE A 122 -1.55 10.13 -15.37
CA PHE A 122 -0.10 10.21 -15.28
C PHE A 122 0.42 8.99 -14.51
N ASP A 123 1.75 8.81 -14.48
CA ASP A 123 2.37 7.61 -13.89
C ASP A 123 2.04 7.42 -12.41
N GLY A 124 1.91 6.16 -12.02
CA GLY A 124 1.44 5.70 -10.72
C GLY A 124 2.48 4.97 -9.88
N GLY A 125 1.98 4.24 -8.90
CA GLY A 125 2.76 3.66 -7.81
C GLY A 125 3.47 2.34 -8.10
N TYR A 126 3.35 1.77 -9.30
CA TYR A 126 4.12 0.57 -9.66
C TYR A 126 5.56 0.95 -10.05
N ALA A 127 6.23 1.70 -9.18
CA ALA A 127 7.52 2.32 -9.40
C ALA A 127 8.18 2.66 -8.07
N GLU A 128 9.51 2.69 -8.04
CA GLU A 128 10.26 3.13 -6.85
C GLU A 128 10.05 4.62 -6.53
N TYR A 129 9.78 5.44 -7.55
CA TYR A 129 9.51 6.88 -7.40
C TYR A 129 8.33 7.31 -8.26
N VAL A 130 7.54 8.26 -7.75
CA VAL A 130 6.42 8.85 -8.48
C VAL A 130 6.24 10.32 -8.12
N LEU A 131 5.74 11.11 -9.07
CA LEU A 131 5.34 12.50 -8.85
C LEU A 131 3.85 12.56 -8.49
N LEU A 132 3.52 13.15 -7.35
CA LEU A 132 2.15 13.39 -6.92
C LEU A 132 1.84 14.88 -6.88
N ARG A 133 0.60 15.26 -7.17
CA ARG A 133 0.12 16.64 -7.02
C ARG A 133 -0.29 16.89 -5.57
N GLU A 134 0.19 17.99 -4.97
CA GLU A 134 0.07 18.24 -3.53
C GLU A 134 -1.38 18.20 -3.02
N GLU A 135 -2.35 18.65 -3.82
CA GLU A 135 -3.76 18.69 -3.46
C GLU A 135 -4.41 17.31 -3.34
N ALA A 136 -3.77 16.28 -3.89
CA ALA A 136 -4.23 14.90 -3.89
C ALA A 136 -3.40 13.97 -2.99
N VAL A 137 -2.31 14.48 -2.39
CA VAL A 137 -1.47 13.74 -1.45
C VAL A 137 -2.24 13.46 -0.16
N VAL A 138 -2.22 12.19 0.27
CA VAL A 138 -2.87 11.67 1.48
C VAL A 138 -1.85 11.60 2.61
N ARG A 139 -2.14 12.17 3.78
CA ARG A 139 -1.29 11.94 4.97
C ARG A 139 -1.43 10.51 5.47
N VAL A 140 -0.30 9.88 5.75
CA VAL A 140 -0.25 8.53 6.31
C VAL A 140 0.61 8.55 7.58
N PRO A 141 0.13 8.07 8.73
CA PRO A 141 0.93 8.02 9.94
C PRO A 141 2.20 7.20 9.75
N LYS A 142 3.34 7.67 10.27
CA LYS A 142 4.65 7.06 10.02
C LYS A 142 4.78 5.67 10.66
N GLU A 143 4.07 5.46 11.76
CA GLU A 143 3.94 4.21 12.48
C GLU A 143 3.05 3.17 11.78
N ALA A 144 2.29 3.57 10.76
CA ALA A 144 1.44 2.67 10.01
C ALA A 144 2.27 1.83 9.05
N ASP A 145 1.98 0.53 8.99
CA ASP A 145 2.54 -0.35 7.98
C ASP A 145 2.05 0.10 6.58
N PRO A 146 2.96 0.54 5.70
CA PRO A 146 2.59 1.05 4.38
C PRO A 146 1.92 0.00 3.50
N ALA A 147 2.28 -1.29 3.61
CA ALA A 147 1.66 -2.36 2.84
C ALA A 147 0.21 -2.61 3.29
N GLN A 148 -0.08 -2.48 4.58
CA GLN A 148 -1.43 -2.59 5.13
C GLN A 148 -2.31 -1.38 4.79
N VAL A 149 -1.72 -0.19 4.71
CA VAL A 149 -2.42 1.07 4.39
C VAL A 149 -2.72 1.19 2.90
N ALA A 150 -1.83 0.73 2.02
CA ALA A 150 -1.94 0.88 0.58
C ALA A 150 -3.35 0.52 0.04
N PRO A 151 -3.93 -0.66 0.34
CA PRO A 151 -5.28 -1.00 -0.12
C PRO A 151 -6.40 -0.10 0.44
N LEU A 152 -6.19 0.57 1.57
CA LEU A 152 -7.17 1.49 2.15
C LEU A 152 -7.34 2.76 1.30
N LEU A 153 -6.32 3.13 0.51
CA LEU A 153 -6.33 4.30 -0.38
C LEU A 153 -7.26 4.15 -1.59
N CYS A 154 -7.82 2.96 -1.82
CA CYS A 154 -8.87 2.75 -2.82
C CYS A 154 -9.98 1.88 -2.26
N ALA A 155 -9.74 0.60 -1.94
CA ALA A 155 -10.79 -0.29 -1.45
C ALA A 155 -11.38 0.21 -0.13
N GLY A 156 -10.52 0.59 0.82
CA GLY A 156 -10.94 1.06 2.14
C GLY A 156 -11.80 2.31 2.06
N VAL A 157 -11.26 3.38 1.47
CA VAL A 157 -11.99 4.65 1.30
C VAL A 157 -13.26 4.49 0.48
N THR A 158 -13.27 3.63 -0.56
CA THR A 158 -14.48 3.35 -1.36
C THR A 158 -15.60 2.80 -0.50
N VAL A 159 -15.35 1.71 0.26
CA VAL A 159 -16.41 1.11 1.09
C VAL A 159 -16.77 2.01 2.27
N PHE A 160 -15.78 2.64 2.92
CA PHE A 160 -15.98 3.55 4.05
C PHE A 160 -16.87 4.74 3.66
N ASN A 161 -16.54 5.42 2.55
CA ASN A 161 -17.34 6.53 2.05
C ASN A 161 -18.72 6.08 1.58
N SER A 162 -18.80 4.96 0.87
CA SER A 162 -20.07 4.45 0.37
C SER A 162 -21.09 4.20 1.48
N MET A 163 -20.65 3.86 2.70
CA MET A 163 -21.54 3.69 3.84
C MET A 163 -21.88 5.03 4.49
N ARG A 164 -20.86 5.82 4.87
CA ARG A 164 -21.09 7.05 5.66
C ARG A 164 -21.88 8.12 4.90
N LYS A 165 -21.79 8.14 3.56
CA LYS A 165 -22.49 9.11 2.70
C LYS A 165 -23.93 8.70 2.39
N MET A 166 -24.35 7.50 2.81
CA MET A 166 -25.73 7.04 2.63
C MET A 166 -26.65 7.46 3.79
N HIS A 167 -26.10 8.01 4.87
CA HIS A 167 -26.86 8.51 6.03
C HIS A 167 -27.84 7.46 6.58
N VAL A 168 -27.36 6.22 6.70
CA VAL A 168 -28.11 5.14 7.34
C VAL A 168 -27.85 5.19 8.84
N GLU A 169 -28.91 5.12 9.64
CA GLU A 169 -28.82 5.17 11.10
C GLU A 169 -28.23 3.86 11.65
N GLN A 170 -27.37 3.97 12.65
CA GLN A 170 -26.72 2.82 13.31
C GLN A 170 -27.74 1.86 13.93
N GLY A 171 -27.35 0.61 14.15
CA GLY A 171 -28.23 -0.47 14.60
C GLY A 171 -29.08 -1.09 13.49
N ASN A 172 -29.29 -0.40 12.36
CA ASN A 172 -29.94 -0.97 11.19
C ASN A 172 -29.11 -2.10 10.55
N THR A 173 -29.77 -2.92 9.74
CA THR A 173 -29.14 -3.98 8.96
C THR A 173 -28.39 -3.45 7.74
N VAL A 174 -27.11 -3.77 7.66
CA VAL A 174 -26.27 -3.56 6.47
C VAL A 174 -25.87 -4.93 5.92
N ALA A 175 -26.29 -5.22 4.68
CA ALA A 175 -25.90 -6.45 4.00
C ALA A 175 -24.74 -6.18 3.03
N VAL A 176 -23.74 -7.04 3.01
CA VAL A 176 -22.58 -6.98 2.12
C VAL A 176 -22.67 -8.14 1.14
N GLN A 177 -22.83 -7.84 -0.14
CA GLN A 177 -22.83 -8.84 -1.20
C GLN A 177 -21.42 -9.01 -1.77
N GLY A 178 -20.87 -10.20 -1.58
CA GLY A 178 -19.50 -10.58 -1.91
C GLY A 178 -18.57 -10.54 -0.70
N VAL A 179 -17.80 -11.61 -0.50
CA VAL A 179 -16.70 -11.68 0.47
C VAL A 179 -15.40 -11.84 -0.31
N GLY A 180 -14.85 -10.69 -0.70
CA GLY A 180 -13.67 -10.52 -1.56
C GLY A 180 -12.86 -9.27 -1.18
N GLY A 181 -12.12 -8.69 -2.13
CA GLY A 181 -11.27 -7.50 -1.91
C GLY A 181 -11.99 -6.34 -1.22
N LEU A 182 -13.11 -5.86 -1.77
CA LEU A 182 -13.91 -4.82 -1.09
C LEU A 182 -14.78 -5.40 0.03
N GLY A 183 -15.38 -6.57 -0.20
CA GLY A 183 -16.35 -7.17 0.70
C GLY A 183 -15.81 -7.44 2.11
N HIS A 184 -14.57 -7.90 2.24
CA HIS A 184 -13.99 -8.18 3.57
C HIS A 184 -13.75 -6.91 4.39
N LEU A 185 -13.42 -5.79 3.73
CA LEU A 185 -13.35 -4.47 4.37
C LEU A 185 -14.75 -3.95 4.68
N ALA A 186 -15.71 -4.08 3.77
CA ALA A 186 -17.09 -3.65 3.99
C ALA A 186 -17.72 -4.33 5.22
N ILE A 187 -17.49 -5.64 5.42
CA ILE A 187 -17.99 -6.33 6.63
C ILE A 187 -17.39 -5.71 7.90
N GLN A 188 -16.08 -5.48 7.92
CA GLN A 188 -15.40 -4.87 9.07
C GLN A 188 -15.90 -3.44 9.33
N TYR A 189 -15.96 -2.58 8.30
CA TYR A 189 -16.46 -1.22 8.45
C TYR A 189 -17.91 -1.19 8.90
N ALA A 190 -18.79 -2.02 8.33
CA ALA A 190 -20.19 -2.07 8.74
C ALA A 190 -20.32 -2.46 10.22
N ASN A 191 -19.55 -3.46 10.67
CA ASN A 191 -19.52 -3.86 12.07
C ASN A 191 -19.02 -2.72 12.98
N LYS A 192 -17.89 -2.11 12.64
CA LYS A 192 -17.26 -1.05 13.45
C LYS A 192 -18.03 0.27 13.42
N MET A 193 -18.86 0.51 12.41
CA MET A 193 -19.80 1.64 12.35
C MET A 193 -21.07 1.39 13.17
N GLY A 194 -21.25 0.21 13.78
CA GLY A 194 -22.36 -0.09 14.68
C GLY A 194 -23.61 -0.65 13.98
N TYR A 195 -23.47 -1.26 12.80
CA TYR A 195 -24.59 -1.88 12.09
C TYR A 195 -24.74 -3.37 12.39
N HIS A 196 -25.97 -3.88 12.28
CA HIS A 196 -26.20 -5.32 12.20
C HIS A 196 -25.75 -5.83 10.83
N THR A 197 -24.53 -6.35 10.78
CA THR A 197 -23.85 -6.70 9.52
C THR A 197 -24.20 -8.11 9.05
N VAL A 198 -24.69 -8.24 7.82
CA VAL A 198 -25.01 -9.52 7.17
C VAL A 198 -24.10 -9.70 5.97
N ALA A 199 -23.33 -10.81 5.92
CA ALA A 199 -22.53 -11.14 4.76
C ALA A 199 -23.29 -12.09 3.83
N MET A 200 -23.18 -11.88 2.51
CA MET A 200 -23.81 -12.73 1.50
C MET A 200 -22.78 -13.13 0.45
N SER A 201 -22.58 -14.42 0.25
CA SER A 201 -21.66 -14.92 -0.79
C SER A 201 -22.07 -16.31 -1.25
N SER A 202 -21.58 -16.70 -2.43
CA SER A 202 -21.79 -18.04 -2.96
C SER A 202 -20.98 -19.07 -2.15
N GLY A 203 -21.65 -20.10 -1.67
CA GLY A 203 -21.05 -21.24 -0.97
C GLY A 203 -20.80 -20.97 0.51
N ASN A 204 -20.58 -22.05 1.26
CA ASN A 204 -20.45 -22.00 2.72
C ASN A 204 -18.99 -21.86 3.20
N SER A 205 -18.00 -22.01 2.32
CA SER A 205 -16.57 -22.00 2.70
C SER A 205 -16.10 -20.67 3.29
N LYS A 206 -16.81 -19.57 3.02
CA LYS A 206 -16.48 -18.22 3.53
C LYS A 206 -17.27 -17.84 4.78
N LYS A 207 -18.16 -18.69 5.29
CA LYS A 207 -19.05 -18.38 6.40
C LYS A 207 -18.30 -18.06 7.69
N ASP A 208 -17.45 -18.97 8.14
CA ASP A 208 -16.69 -18.81 9.40
C ASP A 208 -15.76 -17.59 9.32
N PHE A 209 -15.15 -17.41 8.15
CA PHE A 209 -14.31 -16.26 7.88
C PHE A 209 -15.10 -14.93 7.88
N ALA A 210 -16.30 -14.90 7.31
CA ALA A 210 -17.17 -13.71 7.39
C ALA A 210 -17.55 -13.35 8.83
N HIS A 211 -17.80 -14.36 9.68
CA HIS A 211 -18.03 -14.14 11.10
C HIS A 211 -16.78 -13.60 11.83
N GLN A 212 -15.59 -14.10 11.50
CA GLN A 212 -14.32 -13.57 12.03
C GLN A 212 -14.11 -12.09 11.66
N LEU A 213 -14.58 -11.68 10.47
CA LEU A 213 -14.54 -10.27 10.04
C LEU A 213 -15.57 -9.37 10.74
N GLY A 214 -16.52 -9.94 11.50
CA GLY A 214 -17.56 -9.19 12.22
C GLY A 214 -18.96 -9.27 11.62
N ALA A 215 -19.22 -10.18 10.67
CA ALA A 215 -20.59 -10.44 10.23
C ALA A 215 -21.39 -11.12 11.35
N HIS A 216 -22.58 -10.60 11.63
CA HIS A 216 -23.51 -11.17 12.61
C HIS A 216 -24.29 -12.35 12.01
N ALA A 217 -24.56 -12.29 10.70
CA ALA A 217 -25.21 -13.36 9.94
C ALA A 217 -24.51 -13.58 8.59
N TYR A 218 -24.68 -14.78 8.04
CA TYR A 218 -24.16 -15.17 6.74
C TYR A 218 -25.26 -15.85 5.92
N ILE A 219 -25.42 -15.44 4.67
CA ILE A 219 -26.35 -16.05 3.70
C ILE A 219 -25.54 -16.74 2.61
N ASP A 220 -25.70 -18.06 2.49
CA ASP A 220 -25.16 -18.83 1.36
C ASP A 220 -26.10 -18.72 0.17
N THR A 221 -25.76 -17.88 -0.80
CA THR A 221 -26.61 -17.60 -1.96
C THR A 221 -26.74 -18.78 -2.94
N THR A 222 -26.05 -19.90 -2.69
CA THR A 222 -26.22 -21.15 -3.46
C THR A 222 -27.30 -22.07 -2.89
N LYS A 223 -27.72 -21.83 -1.64
CA LYS A 223 -28.71 -22.63 -0.92
C LYS A 223 -29.97 -21.86 -0.59
N GLU A 224 -29.84 -20.57 -0.37
CA GLU A 224 -30.90 -19.71 0.14
C GLU A 224 -31.10 -18.53 -0.81
N ASP A 225 -32.36 -18.09 -0.96
CA ASP A 225 -32.67 -16.84 -1.65
C ASP A 225 -32.29 -15.64 -0.74
N PRO A 226 -31.29 -14.81 -1.13
CA PRO A 226 -30.86 -13.69 -0.30
C PRO A 226 -31.97 -12.67 -0.04
N VAL A 227 -32.91 -12.50 -0.98
CA VAL A 227 -34.00 -11.55 -0.81
C VAL A 227 -34.95 -11.99 0.30
N SER A 228 -35.37 -13.25 0.28
CA SER A 228 -36.24 -13.81 1.32
C SER A 228 -35.56 -13.77 2.69
N LYS A 229 -34.27 -14.10 2.76
CA LYS A 229 -33.51 -14.07 4.02
C LYS A 229 -33.33 -12.68 4.59
N LEU A 230 -33.06 -11.68 3.75
CA LEU A 230 -33.03 -10.30 4.23
C LEU A 230 -34.40 -9.85 4.74
N LYS A 231 -35.51 -10.26 4.11
CA LYS A 231 -36.86 -9.96 4.60
C LYS A 231 -37.18 -10.61 5.94
N GLU A 232 -36.73 -11.85 6.19
CA GLU A 232 -36.85 -12.51 7.50
C GLU A 232 -36.15 -11.70 8.61
N LEU A 233 -35.09 -10.96 8.27
CA LEU A 233 -34.36 -10.06 9.16
C LEU A 233 -34.97 -8.63 9.25
N GLY A 234 -36.14 -8.40 8.66
CA GLY A 234 -36.80 -7.08 8.62
C GLY A 234 -36.43 -6.21 7.40
N GLY A 235 -35.57 -6.71 6.51
CA GLY A 235 -35.06 -6.00 5.35
C GLY A 235 -33.79 -5.20 5.65
N ALA A 236 -32.94 -5.02 4.64
CA ALA A 236 -31.70 -4.26 4.78
C ALA A 236 -31.94 -2.76 4.59
N ALA A 237 -31.39 -1.94 5.49
CA ALA A 237 -31.33 -0.49 5.31
C ALA A 237 -30.31 -0.10 4.24
N LEU A 238 -29.23 -0.87 4.15
CA LEU A 238 -28.19 -0.70 3.16
C LEU A 238 -27.75 -2.07 2.63
N ILE A 239 -27.61 -2.18 1.32
CA ILE A 239 -26.94 -3.32 0.70
C ILE A 239 -25.72 -2.78 -0.05
N ILE A 240 -24.52 -3.25 0.29
CA ILE A 240 -23.29 -2.92 -0.41
C ILE A 240 -22.95 -4.05 -1.39
N ALA A 241 -23.13 -3.80 -2.68
CA ALA A 241 -22.84 -4.74 -3.75
C ALA A 241 -21.40 -4.60 -4.23
N THR A 242 -20.57 -5.61 -3.96
CA THR A 242 -19.14 -5.62 -4.28
C THR A 242 -18.75 -6.67 -5.31
N ALA A 243 -19.58 -7.68 -5.58
CA ALA A 243 -19.26 -8.68 -6.58
C ALA A 243 -19.65 -8.19 -7.99
N PRO A 244 -18.81 -8.41 -9.01
CA PRO A 244 -19.08 -7.92 -10.36
C PRO A 244 -20.06 -8.81 -11.13
N ASN A 245 -21.29 -8.99 -10.63
CA ASN A 245 -22.31 -9.84 -11.26
C ASN A 245 -23.69 -9.15 -11.30
N PRO A 246 -24.10 -8.57 -12.44
CA PRO A 246 -25.40 -7.92 -12.61
C PRO A 246 -26.59 -8.77 -12.18
N LYS A 247 -26.56 -10.08 -12.47
CA LYS A 247 -27.66 -11.01 -12.15
C LYS A 247 -27.79 -11.25 -10.65
N ALA A 248 -26.69 -11.15 -9.90
CA ALA A 248 -26.71 -11.24 -8.44
C ALA A 248 -27.10 -9.91 -7.79
N ILE A 249 -26.80 -8.77 -8.43
CA ILE A 249 -27.09 -7.43 -7.92
C ILE A 249 -28.57 -7.07 -8.09
N SER A 250 -29.11 -7.28 -9.30
CA SER A 250 -30.49 -6.92 -9.68
C SER A 250 -31.55 -7.29 -8.64
N PRO A 251 -31.66 -8.54 -8.15
CA PRO A 251 -32.72 -8.93 -7.23
C PRO A 251 -32.61 -8.29 -5.83
N LEU A 252 -31.44 -7.77 -5.45
CA LEU A 252 -31.19 -7.31 -4.08
C LEU A 252 -32.06 -6.12 -3.67
N VAL A 253 -32.57 -5.33 -4.61
CA VAL A 253 -33.57 -4.27 -4.31
C VAL A 253 -34.80 -4.85 -3.59
N GLY A 254 -35.15 -6.10 -3.87
CA GLY A 254 -36.23 -6.83 -3.20
C GLY A 254 -35.98 -7.05 -1.69
N GLY A 255 -34.72 -7.12 -1.29
CA GLY A 255 -34.28 -7.34 0.11
C GLY A 255 -34.17 -6.07 0.94
N LEU A 256 -34.37 -4.89 0.34
CA LEU A 256 -34.34 -3.61 1.06
C LEU A 256 -35.57 -3.44 1.97
N GLN A 257 -35.41 -2.77 3.10
CA GLN A 257 -36.54 -2.26 3.88
C GLN A 257 -37.12 -0.97 3.24
N ALA A 258 -38.17 -0.40 3.85
CA ALA A 258 -38.69 0.91 3.44
C ALA A 258 -37.60 1.99 3.59
N GLY A 259 -37.38 2.81 2.55
CA GLY A 259 -36.31 3.80 2.48
C GLY A 259 -34.90 3.22 2.32
N GLY A 260 -34.76 1.89 2.16
CA GLY A 260 -33.48 1.22 2.04
C GLY A 260 -32.73 1.56 0.75
N LYS A 261 -31.40 1.40 0.78
CA LYS A 261 -30.51 1.78 -0.33
C LYS A 261 -29.66 0.59 -0.78
N LEU A 262 -29.61 0.34 -2.08
CA LEU A 262 -28.62 -0.55 -2.70
C LEU A 262 -27.49 0.30 -3.26
N VAL A 263 -26.26 0.11 -2.78
CA VAL A 263 -25.07 0.78 -3.30
C VAL A 263 -24.25 -0.20 -4.12
N VAL A 264 -24.06 0.09 -5.40
CA VAL A 264 -23.28 -0.71 -6.34
C VAL A 264 -21.88 -0.11 -6.45
N LEU A 265 -20.87 -0.87 -6.02
CA LEU A 265 -19.46 -0.46 -6.05
C LEU A 265 -18.64 -1.20 -7.12
N ALA A 266 -19.23 -2.23 -7.75
CA ALA A 266 -18.62 -2.92 -8.88
C ALA A 266 -19.10 -2.29 -10.20
N PRO A 267 -18.18 -1.81 -11.08
CA PRO A 267 -18.55 -1.25 -12.38
C PRO A 267 -18.93 -2.37 -13.35
N VAL A 268 -20.19 -2.78 -13.33
CA VAL A 268 -20.70 -3.96 -14.07
C VAL A 268 -21.51 -3.63 -15.33
N GLY A 269 -21.53 -2.37 -15.74
CA GLY A 269 -22.40 -1.90 -16.83
C GLY A 269 -23.88 -1.85 -16.43
N PRO A 270 -24.81 -1.93 -17.40
CA PRO A 270 -26.25 -1.85 -17.14
C PRO A 270 -26.74 -2.97 -16.22
N VAL A 271 -27.61 -2.62 -15.26
CA VAL A 271 -28.31 -3.55 -14.38
C VAL A 271 -29.79 -3.21 -14.38
N GLU A 272 -30.64 -4.21 -14.63
CA GLU A 272 -32.09 -4.06 -14.58
C GLU A 272 -32.59 -4.17 -13.13
N PHE A 273 -33.52 -3.31 -12.74
CA PHE A 273 -34.11 -3.32 -11.39
C PHE A 273 -35.63 -3.29 -11.44
N ASP A 274 -36.27 -3.99 -10.51
CA ASP A 274 -37.73 -3.92 -10.34
C ASP A 274 -38.12 -2.54 -9.77
N THR A 275 -38.67 -1.69 -10.63
CA THR A 275 -39.09 -0.33 -10.28
C THR A 275 -40.32 -0.31 -9.39
N GLY A 276 -41.16 -1.35 -9.41
CA GLY A 276 -42.29 -1.48 -8.49
C GLY A 276 -41.83 -1.60 -7.05
N VAL A 277 -40.73 -2.31 -6.80
CA VAL A 277 -40.09 -2.38 -5.48
C VAL A 277 -39.56 -1.01 -5.05
N LEU A 278 -38.88 -0.29 -5.95
CA LEU A 278 -38.33 1.03 -5.66
C LEU A 278 -39.44 2.02 -5.26
N ILE A 279 -40.52 2.08 -6.04
CA ILE A 279 -41.66 2.98 -5.79
C ILE A 279 -42.36 2.61 -4.48
N ASN A 280 -42.73 1.34 -4.29
CA ASN A 280 -43.54 0.93 -3.13
C ASN A 280 -42.80 1.05 -1.79
N LYS A 281 -41.47 0.95 -1.79
CA LYS A 281 -40.65 1.06 -0.57
C LYS A 281 -40.02 2.45 -0.41
N GLY A 282 -40.11 3.33 -1.40
CA GLY A 282 -39.26 4.52 -1.45
C GLY A 282 -37.76 4.16 -1.41
N ALA A 283 -37.39 3.01 -1.98
CA ALA A 283 -36.03 2.51 -2.00
C ALA A 283 -35.22 3.12 -3.16
N SER A 284 -33.90 3.08 -3.07
CA SER A 284 -33.01 3.66 -4.09
C SER A 284 -31.83 2.77 -4.45
N VAL A 285 -31.30 3.00 -5.66
CA VAL A 285 -30.03 2.44 -6.13
C VAL A 285 -29.03 3.57 -6.28
N HIS A 286 -27.85 3.42 -5.72
CA HIS A 286 -26.76 4.40 -5.73
C HIS A 286 -25.47 3.76 -6.24
N GLY A 287 -24.60 4.58 -6.83
CA GLY A 287 -23.17 4.31 -6.93
C GLY A 287 -22.41 5.32 -6.08
N TRP A 288 -21.17 5.00 -5.73
CA TRP A 288 -20.29 5.95 -5.05
C TRP A 288 -18.84 5.75 -5.54
N PRO A 289 -18.13 6.83 -5.97
CA PRO A 289 -16.72 6.74 -6.34
C PRO A 289 -15.84 6.58 -5.09
N SER A 290 -14.53 6.40 -5.25
CA SER A 290 -13.59 6.26 -4.13
C SER A 290 -13.64 7.42 -3.12
N GLY A 291 -12.84 8.46 -3.30
CA GLY A 291 -12.76 9.60 -2.40
C GLY A 291 -11.66 10.55 -2.80
N HIS A 292 -11.53 11.67 -2.08
CA HIS A 292 -10.40 12.59 -2.19
C HIS A 292 -9.43 12.39 -1.01
N ALA A 293 -8.31 13.12 -1.00
CA ALA A 293 -7.25 12.93 0.02
C ALA A 293 -7.75 12.89 1.47
N LEU A 294 -8.58 13.87 1.90
CA LEU A 294 -9.14 13.87 3.25
C LEU A 294 -10.06 12.67 3.55
N ASP A 295 -10.82 12.16 2.57
CA ASP A 295 -11.63 10.96 2.78
C ASP A 295 -10.73 9.75 3.06
N SER A 296 -9.61 9.64 2.34
CA SER A 296 -8.63 8.58 2.53
C SER A 296 -7.93 8.68 3.89
N GLU A 297 -7.55 9.90 4.32
CA GLU A 297 -6.99 10.14 5.66
C GLU A 297 -7.96 9.69 6.77
N GLU A 298 -9.25 10.03 6.64
CA GLU A 298 -10.29 9.62 7.60
C GLU A 298 -10.55 8.12 7.58
N ALA A 299 -10.51 7.47 6.41
CA ALA A 299 -10.64 6.02 6.28
C ALA A 299 -9.46 5.28 6.93
N ILE A 300 -8.23 5.79 6.75
CA ILE A 300 -7.02 5.25 7.41
C ILE A 300 -7.14 5.41 8.92
N LYS A 301 -7.49 6.62 9.39
CA LYS A 301 -7.62 6.90 10.83
C LYS A 301 -8.68 6.01 11.47
N PHE A 302 -9.86 5.88 10.86
CA PHE A 302 -10.91 4.98 11.34
C PHE A 302 -10.42 3.53 11.37
N SER A 303 -9.69 3.10 10.35
CA SER A 303 -9.19 1.73 10.30
C SER A 303 -8.21 1.43 11.44
N GLN A 304 -7.32 2.36 11.74
CA GLN A 304 -6.39 2.24 12.86
C GLN A 304 -7.10 2.23 14.20
N ASP A 305 -8.02 3.17 14.43
CA ASP A 305 -8.74 3.31 15.71
C ASP A 305 -9.61 2.09 16.03
N HIS A 306 -10.16 1.46 15.00
CA HIS A 306 -11.12 0.37 15.15
C HIS A 306 -10.55 -1.02 14.80
N GLY A 307 -9.26 -1.09 14.45
CA GLY A 307 -8.58 -2.33 14.09
C GLY A 307 -9.11 -2.98 12.81
N VAL A 308 -9.58 -2.20 11.84
CA VAL A 308 -9.93 -2.70 10.50
C VAL A 308 -8.63 -3.00 9.76
N LYS A 309 -8.49 -4.23 9.27
CA LYS A 309 -7.29 -4.67 8.57
C LYS A 309 -7.63 -5.17 7.17
N CYS A 310 -6.83 -4.76 6.20
CA CYS A 310 -6.84 -5.37 4.89
C CYS A 310 -6.01 -6.64 4.93
N ILE A 311 -6.53 -7.76 4.44
CA ILE A 311 -5.73 -8.97 4.30
C ILE A 311 -5.03 -8.91 2.96
N ILE A 312 -3.70 -8.93 3.01
CA ILE A 312 -2.84 -8.69 1.85
C ILE A 312 -1.95 -9.90 1.56
N GLU A 313 -1.56 -10.01 0.30
CA GLU A 313 -0.45 -10.81 -0.19
C GLU A 313 0.57 -9.87 -0.82
N GLU A 314 1.82 -9.96 -0.38
CA GLU A 314 2.87 -9.07 -0.83
C GLU A 314 3.65 -9.70 -1.99
N PHE A 315 4.05 -8.86 -2.94
CA PHE A 315 4.83 -9.23 -4.11
C PHE A 315 5.94 -8.18 -4.28
N PRO A 316 7.18 -8.56 -4.66
CA PRO A 316 8.17 -7.57 -5.04
C PRO A 316 7.74 -6.85 -6.32
N LEU A 317 8.20 -5.61 -6.55
CA LEU A 317 7.93 -4.85 -7.78
C LEU A 317 8.26 -5.65 -9.06
N SER A 318 9.33 -6.45 -9.03
CA SER A 318 9.73 -7.32 -10.14
C SER A 318 8.66 -8.33 -10.54
N ASP A 319 7.78 -8.71 -9.60
CA ASP A 319 6.68 -9.66 -9.81
C ASP A 319 5.36 -8.95 -10.15
N ALA A 320 5.38 -7.67 -10.55
CA ALA A 320 4.15 -6.91 -10.84
C ALA A 320 3.20 -7.60 -11.83
N ALA A 321 3.73 -8.23 -12.89
CA ALA A 321 2.91 -8.98 -13.85
C ALA A 321 2.20 -10.17 -13.20
N LYS A 322 2.91 -10.92 -12.35
CA LYS A 322 2.37 -12.06 -11.59
C LYS A 322 1.34 -11.60 -10.55
N ALA A 323 1.59 -10.49 -9.85
CA ALA A 323 0.65 -9.93 -8.89
C ALA A 323 -0.67 -9.51 -9.57
N MET A 324 -0.60 -8.89 -10.76
CA MET A 324 -1.76 -8.54 -11.57
C MET A 324 -2.52 -9.80 -12.07
N GLU A 325 -1.79 -10.81 -12.55
CA GLU A 325 -2.40 -12.09 -12.94
C GLU A 325 -3.12 -12.76 -11.76
N HIS A 326 -2.46 -12.82 -10.61
CA HIS A 326 -3.00 -13.41 -9.38
C HIS A 326 -4.25 -12.67 -8.86
N CYS A 327 -4.30 -11.35 -9.05
CA CYS A 327 -5.50 -10.54 -8.79
C CYS A 327 -6.62 -10.88 -9.78
N SER A 328 -6.30 -10.99 -11.07
CA SER A 328 -7.28 -11.25 -12.14
C SER A 328 -7.92 -12.64 -12.08
N SER A 329 -7.18 -13.66 -11.64
CA SER A 329 -7.65 -15.04 -11.53
C SER A 329 -8.50 -15.29 -10.27
N GLY A 330 -8.60 -14.30 -9.38
CA GLY A 330 -9.32 -14.42 -8.10
C GLY A 330 -8.62 -15.32 -7.08
N ASN A 331 -7.34 -15.66 -7.30
CA ASN A 331 -6.55 -16.47 -6.37
C ASN A 331 -6.08 -15.65 -5.16
N VAL A 332 -6.01 -14.32 -5.29
CA VAL A 332 -5.59 -13.43 -4.20
C VAL A 332 -6.58 -13.42 -3.04
N ARG A 333 -6.06 -13.55 -1.81
CA ARG A 333 -6.77 -13.46 -0.55
C ARG A 333 -6.19 -12.34 0.32
N PHE A 334 -6.68 -11.10 0.25
CA PHE A 334 -7.78 -10.58 -0.58
C PHE A 334 -7.34 -9.42 -1.48
N ARG A 335 -6.11 -8.93 -1.30
CA ARG A 335 -5.51 -7.81 -2.02
C ARG A 335 -4.03 -8.09 -2.25
N GLY A 336 -3.56 -7.90 -3.49
CA GLY A 336 -2.14 -7.91 -3.77
C GLY A 336 -1.53 -6.56 -3.40
N VAL A 337 -0.29 -6.55 -2.94
CA VAL A 337 0.48 -5.34 -2.66
C VAL A 337 1.87 -5.52 -3.24
N LEU A 338 2.28 -4.62 -4.13
CA LEU A 338 3.67 -4.51 -4.55
C LEU A 338 4.46 -3.81 -3.46
N THR A 339 5.60 -4.37 -3.09
CA THR A 339 6.57 -3.68 -2.25
C THR A 339 7.82 -3.36 -3.04
N MET A 340 8.39 -2.20 -2.71
CA MET A 340 9.68 -1.77 -3.26
C MET A 340 10.85 -2.32 -2.41
N ARG A 341 10.56 -3.32 -1.57
CA ARG A 341 11.55 -4.04 -0.80
C ARG A 341 12.27 -5.00 -1.73
N GLU A 342 13.60 -4.94 -1.72
CA GLU A 342 14.40 -5.98 -2.35
C GLU A 342 14.56 -7.14 -1.35
N HIS A 343 14.20 -8.34 -1.79
CA HIS A 343 14.49 -9.61 -1.11
C HIS A 343 13.96 -9.74 0.34
N ASP A 344 12.76 -9.22 0.62
CA ASP A 344 12.10 -9.30 1.94
C ASP A 344 12.90 -8.66 3.11
N ALA A 345 13.77 -7.69 2.82
CA ALA A 345 14.43 -6.88 3.83
C ALA A 345 13.42 -6.28 4.83
N SER A 346 13.69 -6.37 6.12
CA SER A 346 12.98 -5.58 7.13
C SER A 346 13.44 -4.12 7.07
N GLU A 347 12.52 -3.17 7.26
CA GLU A 347 12.91 -1.77 7.49
C GLU A 347 13.64 -1.69 8.83
N VAL A 348 14.95 -1.38 8.82
CA VAL A 348 15.66 -1.07 10.06
C VAL A 348 15.45 0.35 10.50
N ARG A 349 15.55 0.57 11.81
CA ARG A 349 15.41 1.87 12.44
C ARG A 349 16.77 2.33 12.94
N TRP A 350 17.04 3.62 12.81
CA TRP A 350 18.21 4.20 13.44
C TRP A 350 18.08 4.10 14.97
N ASN A 351 19.07 3.51 15.62
CA ASN A 351 19.09 3.27 17.05
C ASN A 351 20.27 4.01 17.69
N LYS A 352 19.92 4.97 18.55
CA LYS A 352 20.91 5.85 19.17
C LYS A 352 21.87 5.11 20.12
N THR A 353 21.41 4.05 20.77
CA THR A 353 22.28 3.23 21.63
C THR A 353 23.36 2.53 20.81
N LEU A 354 23.01 2.05 19.61
CA LEU A 354 23.96 1.43 18.69
C LEU A 354 24.95 2.46 18.11
N GLU A 355 24.45 3.65 17.75
CA GLU A 355 25.28 4.79 17.30
C GLU A 355 26.29 5.23 18.36
N GLU A 356 25.84 5.39 19.61
CA GLU A 356 26.70 5.77 20.74
C GLU A 356 27.79 4.72 20.97
N PHE A 357 27.44 3.43 20.95
CA PHE A 357 28.42 2.34 21.07
C PHE A 357 29.46 2.37 19.95
N ALA A 358 29.01 2.48 18.69
CA ALA A 358 29.89 2.55 17.53
C ALA A 358 30.84 3.76 17.57
N SER A 359 30.33 4.90 18.03
CA SER A 359 31.09 6.14 18.15
C SER A 359 32.13 6.05 19.26
N ASP A 360 31.74 5.56 20.45
CA ASP A 360 32.64 5.35 21.58
C ASP A 360 33.78 4.37 21.23
N TYR A 361 33.45 3.33 20.47
CA TYR A 361 34.43 2.36 19.98
C TYR A 361 35.48 3.04 19.09
N LEU A 362 35.04 3.75 18.05
CA LEU A 362 35.93 4.44 17.13
C LEU A 362 36.74 5.56 17.81
N ASP A 363 36.19 6.20 18.84
CA ASP A 363 36.93 7.24 19.55
C ASP A 363 38.16 6.71 20.30
N SER A 364 38.17 5.42 20.61
CA SER A 364 39.26 4.74 21.30
C SER A 364 40.40 4.29 20.37
N THR A 365 40.17 4.20 19.05
CA THR A 365 41.15 3.58 18.14
C THR A 365 40.98 3.97 16.67
N CYS A 366 42.07 3.87 15.90
CA CYS A 366 42.05 3.84 14.44
C CYS A 366 42.58 2.50 13.90
N GLU A 367 42.68 1.49 14.76
CA GLU A 367 43.09 0.14 14.37
C GLU A 367 41.90 -0.61 13.80
N PHE A 368 42.06 -1.16 12.59
CA PHE A 368 41.01 -1.93 11.92
C PHE A 368 40.84 -3.31 12.57
N GLN A 369 40.00 -3.37 13.59
CA GLN A 369 39.67 -4.60 14.32
C GLN A 369 38.21 -4.53 14.78
N HIS A 370 37.61 -5.69 15.10
CA HIS A 370 36.26 -5.75 15.65
C HIS A 370 36.21 -5.27 17.10
N SER A 371 35.12 -4.60 17.51
CA SER A 371 34.94 -4.15 18.90
C SER A 371 34.80 -5.29 19.90
N GLY A 372 34.40 -6.48 19.42
CA GLY A 372 34.03 -7.61 20.28
C GLY A 372 32.75 -7.37 21.09
N GLY A 373 31.97 -6.36 20.68
CA GLY A 373 30.71 -5.98 21.29
C GLY A 373 29.60 -7.04 21.17
N PRO A 374 28.46 -6.83 21.85
CA PRO A 374 27.35 -7.77 21.82
C PRO A 374 26.50 -7.69 20.52
N TYR A 375 26.75 -6.71 19.67
CA TYR A 375 25.98 -6.41 18.45
C TYR A 375 26.61 -7.08 17.22
N GLY A 376 25.88 -7.09 16.10
CA GLY A 376 26.48 -7.40 14.80
C GLY A 376 27.25 -6.17 14.33
N GLU A 377 28.39 -6.32 13.67
CA GLU A 377 29.29 -5.20 13.37
C GLU A 377 29.79 -5.26 11.93
N ASN A 378 29.73 -4.13 11.22
CA ASN A 378 30.45 -3.91 9.97
C ASN A 378 31.47 -2.79 10.15
N LEU A 379 32.66 -3.00 9.61
CA LEU A 379 33.77 -2.05 9.66
C LEU A 379 34.25 -1.72 8.25
N ALA A 380 34.65 -0.47 8.05
CA ALA A 380 35.30 -0.03 6.83
C ALA A 380 36.29 1.09 7.15
N ILE A 381 37.52 1.00 6.66
CA ILE A 381 38.54 2.04 6.77
C ILE A 381 39.11 2.33 5.38
N GLY A 382 39.70 3.50 5.16
CA GLY A 382 40.29 3.86 3.86
C GLY A 382 39.30 4.45 2.85
N CYS A 383 38.05 4.70 3.25
CA CYS A 383 37.05 5.21 2.33
C CYS A 383 37.23 6.71 2.06
N SER A 384 36.95 7.13 0.83
CA SER A 384 36.97 8.54 0.45
C SER A 384 35.90 9.38 1.16
N ASN A 385 34.78 8.76 1.49
CA ASN A 385 33.68 9.29 2.30
C ASN A 385 32.86 8.12 2.88
N VAL A 386 31.98 8.43 3.84
CA VAL A 386 31.12 7.45 4.52
C VAL A 386 30.25 6.68 3.54
N THR A 387 29.66 7.35 2.55
CA THR A 387 28.82 6.70 1.53
C THR A 387 29.58 5.61 0.79
N SER A 388 30.84 5.87 0.41
CA SER A 388 31.68 4.89 -0.28
C SER A 388 32.03 3.67 0.59
N CYS A 389 32.10 3.81 1.93
CA CYS A 389 32.25 2.66 2.82
C CYS A 389 31.03 1.74 2.76
N VAL A 390 29.84 2.33 2.84
CA VAL A 390 28.58 1.60 2.83
C VAL A 390 28.34 0.95 1.47
N GLU A 391 28.65 1.66 0.39
CA GLU A 391 28.60 1.11 -0.97
C GLU A 391 29.53 -0.09 -1.12
N ALA A 392 30.74 -0.04 -0.55
CA ALA A 392 31.67 -1.17 -0.60
C ALA A 392 31.06 -2.43 0.04
N TRP A 393 30.46 -2.30 1.23
CA TRP A 393 29.73 -3.41 1.86
C TRP A 393 28.53 -3.87 1.01
N GLY A 394 27.79 -2.94 0.41
CA GLY A 394 26.63 -3.24 -0.42
C GLY A 394 26.98 -3.93 -1.74
N ASN A 395 28.15 -3.62 -2.32
CA ASN A 395 28.59 -4.14 -3.62
C ASN A 395 28.98 -5.63 -3.57
N GLU A 396 29.27 -6.18 -2.38
CA GLU A 396 29.41 -7.63 -2.20
C GLU A 396 28.15 -8.42 -2.64
N ARG A 397 26.99 -7.74 -2.80
CA ARG A 397 25.79 -8.31 -3.44
C ARG A 397 26.06 -8.96 -4.80
N ASP A 398 27.03 -8.45 -5.55
CA ASP A 398 27.28 -8.88 -6.93
C ASP A 398 27.85 -10.30 -6.98
N VAL A 399 28.42 -10.77 -5.87
CA VAL A 399 28.97 -12.13 -5.71
C VAL A 399 28.16 -12.97 -4.71
N TYR A 400 27.03 -12.45 -4.22
CA TYR A 400 26.15 -13.15 -3.29
C TYR A 400 25.21 -14.13 -4.02
N ASP A 401 25.18 -15.41 -3.58
CA ASP A 401 24.25 -16.40 -4.13
C ASP A 401 22.91 -16.38 -3.38
N PHE A 402 21.92 -15.68 -3.93
CA PHE A 402 20.57 -15.64 -3.38
C PHE A 402 19.83 -16.99 -3.44
N GLY A 403 20.33 -17.97 -4.21
CA GLY A 403 19.78 -19.32 -4.30
C GLY A 403 20.28 -20.28 -3.21
N ASP A 404 21.43 -19.98 -2.60
CA ASP A 404 22.01 -20.70 -1.45
C ASP A 404 22.46 -19.68 -0.39
N PRO A 405 21.51 -19.14 0.40
CA PRO A 405 21.79 -18.02 1.28
C PRO A 405 22.68 -18.47 2.46
N GLN A 406 23.99 -18.25 2.35
CA GLN A 406 24.97 -18.55 3.39
C GLN A 406 25.93 -17.38 3.62
N PHE A 407 26.57 -17.36 4.78
CA PHE A 407 27.68 -16.45 5.06
C PHE A 407 28.95 -16.95 4.37
N THR A 408 29.66 -16.05 3.69
CA THR A 408 31.03 -16.29 3.19
C THR A 408 31.92 -15.10 3.58
N GLU A 409 33.23 -15.31 3.70
CA GLU A 409 34.16 -14.20 3.98
C GLU A 409 34.11 -13.11 2.90
N GLU A 410 33.78 -13.46 1.65
CA GLU A 410 33.65 -12.53 0.53
C GLU A 410 32.36 -11.70 0.55
N THR A 411 31.35 -12.11 1.34
CA THR A 411 30.04 -11.45 1.41
C THR A 411 29.62 -11.11 2.84
N GLY A 412 30.58 -11.12 3.76
CA GLY A 412 30.34 -10.98 5.19
C GLY A 412 29.73 -9.64 5.56
N HIS A 413 30.10 -8.57 4.84
CA HIS A 413 29.54 -7.25 5.09
C HIS A 413 28.15 -7.13 4.49
N PHE A 414 27.94 -7.65 3.27
CA PHE A 414 26.62 -7.66 2.64
C PHE A 414 25.61 -8.49 3.44
N THR A 415 25.99 -9.68 3.90
CA THR A 415 25.11 -10.54 4.72
C THR A 415 24.70 -9.88 6.03
N GLN A 416 25.59 -9.12 6.66
CA GLN A 416 25.26 -8.32 7.84
C GLN A 416 24.37 -7.10 7.50
N LEU A 417 24.48 -6.57 6.27
CA LEU A 417 23.61 -5.56 5.69
C LEU A 417 22.27 -6.11 5.21
N VAL A 418 21.95 -7.40 5.33
CA VAL A 418 20.72 -7.90 4.70
C VAL A 418 19.87 -8.83 5.56
N TRP A 419 20.15 -8.84 6.85
CA TRP A 419 19.56 -9.82 7.74
C TRP A 419 18.12 -9.48 8.12
N ASN A 420 17.19 -10.40 7.84
CA ASN A 420 15.75 -10.16 8.06
C ASN A 420 15.38 -9.88 9.53
N ASP A 421 16.04 -10.55 10.47
CA ASP A 421 15.76 -10.36 11.90
C ASP A 421 16.39 -9.09 12.48
N THR A 422 17.30 -8.42 11.77
CA THR A 422 17.87 -7.16 12.23
C THR A 422 16.83 -6.05 12.10
N THR A 423 16.57 -5.34 13.19
CA THR A 423 15.56 -4.27 13.26
C THR A 423 16.14 -2.90 13.51
N ASP A 424 17.37 -2.86 14.00
CA ASP A 424 18.03 -1.66 14.48
C ASP A 424 19.43 -1.56 13.90
N VAL A 425 19.82 -0.35 13.51
CA VAL A 425 21.18 -0.01 13.09
C VAL A 425 21.61 1.30 13.72
N GLY A 426 22.88 1.41 14.10
CA GLY A 426 23.48 2.69 14.46
C GLY A 426 24.96 2.67 14.11
N CYS A 427 25.47 3.78 13.58
CA CYS A 427 26.84 3.84 13.11
C CYS A 427 27.58 5.05 13.66
N GLY A 428 28.85 4.84 13.98
CA GLY A 428 29.81 5.89 14.32
C GLY A 428 30.83 6.04 13.18
N ARG A 429 31.49 7.19 13.11
CA ARG A 429 32.58 7.40 12.16
C ARG A 429 33.69 8.26 12.73
N ARG A 430 34.90 8.09 12.22
CA ARG A 430 36.08 8.86 12.61
C ARG A 430 37.02 9.05 11.42
N LEU A 431 37.66 10.21 11.34
CA LEU A 431 38.73 10.43 10.36
C LEU A 431 40.08 10.00 10.95
N CYS A 432 40.71 9.00 10.37
CA CYS A 432 41.95 8.38 10.85
C CYS A 432 43.18 8.88 10.08
N GLY A 433 43.35 10.21 10.02
CA GLY A 433 44.50 10.81 9.35
C GLY A 433 44.61 10.42 7.87
N ASP A 434 45.77 9.89 7.48
CA ASP A 434 46.05 9.46 6.10
C ASP A 434 45.29 8.17 5.70
N ASP A 435 44.78 7.42 6.68
CA ASP A 435 44.00 6.19 6.46
C ASP A 435 42.52 6.48 6.11
N GLY A 436 42.15 7.75 5.94
CA GLY A 436 40.82 8.14 5.50
C GLY A 436 39.73 7.95 6.55
N TRP A 437 38.48 7.80 6.11
CA TRP A 437 37.34 7.59 7.00
C TRP A 437 37.29 6.15 7.51
N TYR A 438 37.15 6.00 8.83
CA TYR A 438 36.80 4.77 9.51
C TYR A 438 35.32 4.83 9.91
N LEU A 439 34.53 3.88 9.42
CA LEU A 439 33.12 3.68 9.73
C LEU A 439 32.93 2.37 10.50
N ALA A 440 32.14 2.42 11.56
CA ALA A 440 31.65 1.25 12.29
C ALA A 440 30.13 1.32 12.37
N CYS A 441 29.44 0.25 12.00
CA CYS A 441 28.00 0.12 12.09
C CYS A 441 27.62 -1.09 12.91
N GLU A 442 26.72 -0.88 13.85
CA GLU A 442 26.23 -1.87 14.79
C GLU A 442 24.78 -2.22 14.47
N TYR A 443 24.45 -3.51 14.59
CA TYR A 443 23.17 -4.09 14.18
C TYR A 443 22.56 -4.90 15.31
N TRP A 444 21.26 -4.72 15.53
CA TRP A 444 20.51 -5.50 16.52
C TRP A 444 19.15 -5.97 15.98
N PRO A 445 18.75 -7.23 16.27
CA PRO A 445 19.60 -8.38 16.58
C PRO A 445 20.76 -8.58 15.59
N ARG A 446 21.86 -9.19 16.06
CA ARG A 446 23.05 -9.45 15.24
C ARG A 446 22.74 -10.50 14.16
N GLY A 447 23.15 -10.22 12.92
CA GLY A 447 22.83 -11.06 11.77
C GLY A 447 23.68 -12.33 11.70
N ASN A 448 24.99 -12.19 11.83
CA ASN A 448 25.95 -13.27 11.58
C ASN A 448 26.14 -14.28 12.75
N ASN A 449 25.07 -14.87 13.29
CA ASN A 449 25.21 -15.94 14.31
C ASN A 449 25.24 -17.35 13.69
N GLU A 450 26.31 -18.11 13.97
CA GLU A 450 26.46 -19.55 13.62
C GLU A 450 25.32 -20.47 14.10
N LEU A 451 24.42 -19.99 14.97
CA LEU A 451 23.30 -20.76 15.53
C LEU A 451 21.98 -20.64 14.75
N ALA A 452 21.89 -19.80 13.73
CA ALA A 452 20.68 -19.62 12.92
C ALA A 452 20.70 -20.54 11.69
N SER A 453 20.44 -21.83 11.87
CA SER A 453 20.47 -22.86 10.82
C SER A 453 19.31 -22.82 9.82
N THR A 454 18.67 -21.67 9.62
CA THR A 454 17.62 -21.45 8.61
C THR A 454 17.70 -20.01 8.10
N MET A 455 18.67 -19.73 7.24
CA MET A 455 18.63 -18.54 6.39
C MET A 455 17.62 -18.81 5.27
N HIS A 456 16.51 -18.06 5.24
CA HIS A 456 15.56 -18.19 4.14
C HIS A 456 15.41 -16.92 3.30
N HIS A 457 15.69 -15.72 3.79
CA HIS A 457 15.50 -14.50 3.01
C HIS A 457 16.47 -13.39 3.47
N ILE A 458 17.01 -12.62 2.52
CA ILE A 458 18.19 -11.74 2.67
C ILE A 458 17.88 -10.45 1.93
N GLY A 459 17.64 -9.31 2.59
CA GLY A 459 17.32 -8.06 1.89
C GLY A 459 18.02 -6.79 2.35
N VAL A 460 18.23 -5.82 1.45
CA VAL A 460 19.26 -4.77 1.50
C VAL A 460 19.04 -3.61 2.52
N LEU A 461 19.96 -3.42 3.47
CA LEU A 461 20.00 -2.35 4.51
C LEU A 461 20.72 -1.05 4.09
N ALA A 462 21.33 -1.01 2.89
CA ALA A 462 22.29 0.03 2.51
C ALA A 462 21.75 1.48 2.57
N HIS A 463 20.43 1.68 2.45
CA HIS A 463 19.86 3.02 2.34
C HIS A 463 19.89 3.86 3.63
N LEU A 464 19.74 3.24 4.81
CA LEU A 464 19.73 3.97 6.09
C LEU A 464 21.13 4.44 6.51
N ILE A 465 22.16 3.66 6.20
CA ILE A 465 23.53 3.99 6.59
C ILE A 465 24.08 5.18 5.78
N THR A 466 23.63 5.36 4.53
CA THR A 466 23.99 6.56 3.75
C THR A 466 23.39 7.87 4.27
N SER A 467 22.51 7.82 5.29
CA SER A 467 21.86 8.99 5.90
C SER A 467 22.49 9.47 7.20
N VAL A 468 23.62 8.87 7.63
CA VAL A 468 24.41 9.35 8.77
C VAL A 468 24.74 10.84 8.56
N PRO A 469 24.26 11.76 9.41
CA PRO A 469 24.53 13.19 9.25
C PRO A 469 26.04 13.46 9.25
N ASP A 470 26.54 14.41 8.46
CA ASP A 470 27.93 14.92 8.46
C ASP A 470 28.41 15.50 9.80
#